data_AF-A0A093Y1E5-F1
#
_entry.id   AF-A0A093Y1E5-F1
#
_cell.length_a   1.000
_cell.length_b   1.000
_cell.length_c   1.000
_cell.angle_alpha   90.00
_cell.angle_beta   90.00
_cell.angle_gamma   90.00
#
_symmetry.space_group_name_H-M   'P 1'
#
loop_
_entity.id
_entity.type
_entity.pdbx_description
1 polymer ?
#
loop_
_entity_poly.entity_id
_entity_poly.type
_entity_poly.pdbx_seq_one_letter_code
_entity_poly.pdbx_strand_id
1 'polypeptide(L)'
;MRALTEEETKTLFQKLANYTGRSLNQLIQPTEDNERYVFRIQGSRVYYVKQSIANLATSVARDNLLSLGVCVGKFTKTMKFRLHITALDLIAPYARYKVTIKQNGEMPFLYGGNVVKAHVLRWSEDCPEHSGCVVFSQDDTPLGFGVTARSTAEARKLEPTAVVLFRQGDVGEYLREGQSNGDLITIAKPPPEQLPLDSLEDICPFCLHLVGASTPTLARRSTSIPSSCYPACVIFKRLLPGSHPIRIEAETMPPYTGTQRHYISQFVGFTQAKDAVAAKYLRANGWNVEQAVDAYFSSSQATAASSSTPALNKIFDEYRDDPQESPDTIGIEGAMRFLEAIEIRLDEVACLGIAELLKSPTMGEFTRTGFVDGWKSVGVESIPQMISHGASLRTRISSQPDTFRKVYRYAFPLCRMQGQRNLTFEIAAEQWQLFFTSENGGVDWNTPSTPWLDWYLEYLKSKGQRPVNKDLWEQTEVFMRKTLEDENFGWWDADGAWPGTLDEFVEFVKQDKRGGKPAEAMNVE
;
A
#
# COMPACT_ATOMS: atom_id res chain seq x y z
N MET A 1 13.22 26.59 -6.59
CA MET A 1 14.25 25.53 -6.43
C MET A 1 15.59 26.13 -6.01
N ARG A 2 16.39 25.40 -5.23
CA ARG A 2 17.78 25.77 -4.93
C ARG A 2 18.77 24.74 -5.51
N ALA A 3 20.03 25.11 -5.60
CA ALA A 3 21.10 24.15 -5.83
C ALA A 3 21.27 23.21 -4.62
N LEU A 4 21.74 22.00 -4.88
CA LEU A 4 22.10 21.06 -3.81
C LEU A 4 23.33 21.58 -3.07
N THR A 5 23.41 21.32 -1.77
CA THR A 5 24.65 21.52 -0.99
C THR A 5 25.71 20.49 -1.42
N GLU A 6 26.96 20.70 -1.01
CA GLU A 6 28.04 19.76 -1.32
C GLU A 6 27.77 18.35 -0.75
N GLU A 7 27.26 18.29 0.48
CA GLU A 7 26.87 17.04 1.15
C GLU A 7 25.71 16.32 0.44
N GLU A 8 24.66 17.06 0.06
CA GLU A 8 23.52 16.52 -0.70
C GLU A 8 23.98 16.01 -2.06
N THR A 9 24.84 16.78 -2.74
CA THR A 9 25.39 16.43 -4.05
C THR A 9 26.20 15.14 -3.97
N LYS A 10 27.07 15.01 -2.96
CA LYS A 10 27.85 13.79 -2.72
C LYS A 10 26.95 12.59 -2.47
N THR A 11 25.92 12.75 -1.64
CA THR A 11 24.98 11.67 -1.30
C THR A 11 24.15 11.23 -2.52
N LEU A 12 23.66 12.18 -3.30
CA LEU A 12 22.94 11.92 -4.54
C LEU A 12 23.80 11.13 -5.53
N PHE A 13 25.01 11.61 -5.81
CA PHE A 13 25.91 10.97 -6.76
C PHE A 13 26.39 9.61 -6.29
N GLN A 14 26.64 9.42 -5.00
CA GLN A 14 26.95 8.11 -4.44
C GLN A 14 25.79 7.13 -4.70
N LYS A 15 24.53 7.57 -4.54
CA LYS A 15 23.37 6.72 -4.80
C LYS A 15 23.19 6.41 -6.30
N LEU A 16 23.39 7.39 -7.18
CA LEU A 16 23.30 7.19 -8.64
C LEU A 16 24.45 6.33 -9.19
N ALA A 17 25.66 6.50 -8.65
CA ALA A 17 26.83 5.70 -9.01
C ALA A 17 26.64 4.21 -8.69
N ASN A 18 25.84 3.88 -7.66
CA ASN A 18 25.50 2.48 -7.35
C ASN A 18 24.73 1.78 -8.48
N TYR A 19 24.02 2.54 -9.34
CA TYR A 19 23.27 1.99 -10.48
C TYR A 19 23.99 2.17 -11.81
N THR A 20 24.68 3.30 -12.01
CA THR A 20 25.28 3.68 -13.30
C THR A 20 26.80 3.46 -13.37
N GLY A 21 27.47 3.31 -12.23
CA GLY A 21 28.92 3.20 -12.18
C GLY A 21 29.63 4.42 -12.80
N ARG A 22 30.56 4.18 -13.72
CA ARG A 22 31.33 5.23 -14.41
C ARG A 22 30.48 6.00 -15.44
N SER A 23 29.37 5.44 -15.89
CA SER A 23 28.47 6.05 -16.88
C SER A 23 27.67 7.23 -16.29
N LEU A 24 27.75 7.47 -14.98
CA LEU A 24 27.18 8.65 -14.32
C LEU A 24 27.61 9.97 -14.99
N ASN A 25 28.84 10.01 -15.53
CA ASN A 25 29.35 11.20 -16.22
C ASN A 25 28.49 11.60 -17.42
N GLN A 26 27.85 10.65 -18.10
CA GLN A 26 26.97 10.91 -19.24
C GLN A 26 25.68 11.65 -18.84
N LEU A 27 25.29 11.60 -17.57
CA LEU A 27 24.16 12.38 -17.03
C LEU A 27 24.52 13.83 -16.72
N ILE A 28 25.81 14.17 -16.65
CA ILE A 28 26.30 15.48 -16.20
C ILE A 28 26.96 16.24 -17.35
N GLN A 29 27.48 15.53 -18.35
CA GLN A 29 28.11 16.14 -19.51
C GLN A 29 27.11 17.00 -20.31
N PRO A 30 27.58 18.11 -20.91
CA PRO A 30 26.76 18.90 -21.82
C PRO A 30 26.29 18.03 -22.98
N THR A 31 25.05 18.26 -23.42
CA THR A 31 24.55 17.66 -24.67
C THR A 31 25.21 18.30 -25.89
N GLU A 32 24.97 17.73 -27.07
CA GLU A 32 25.51 18.23 -28.35
C GLU A 32 25.18 19.73 -28.59
N ASP A 33 24.04 20.19 -28.07
CA ASP A 33 23.59 21.60 -28.12
C ASP A 33 24.28 22.51 -27.08
N ASN A 34 25.34 22.04 -26.43
CA ASN A 34 26.04 22.70 -25.32
C ASN A 34 25.11 23.01 -24.11
N GLU A 35 23.97 22.35 -24.03
CA GLU A 35 23.01 22.49 -22.95
C GLU A 35 23.35 21.54 -21.82
N ARG A 36 23.48 22.09 -20.60
CA ARG A 36 23.83 21.31 -19.40
C ARG A 36 22.58 20.97 -18.62
N TYR A 37 22.55 19.75 -18.07
CA TYR A 37 21.55 19.37 -17.08
C TYR A 37 22.10 19.59 -15.67
N VAL A 38 21.22 20.03 -14.78
CA VAL A 38 21.55 20.33 -13.39
C VAL A 38 20.56 19.65 -12.46
N PHE A 39 21.05 19.29 -11.28
CA PHE A 39 20.19 18.84 -10.19
C PHE A 39 19.74 20.04 -9.36
N ARG A 40 18.45 20.08 -9.06
CA ARG A 40 17.81 21.14 -8.28
C ARG A 40 16.91 20.51 -7.22
N ILE A 41 16.92 21.07 -6.02
CA ILE A 41 16.11 20.59 -4.91
C ILE A 41 14.98 21.57 -4.59
N GLN A 42 13.82 21.00 -4.30
CA GLN A 42 12.64 21.69 -3.81
C GLN A 42 11.96 20.86 -2.74
N GLY A 43 11.78 21.45 -1.55
CA GLY A 43 11.41 20.69 -0.36
C GLY A 43 12.46 19.61 -0.10
N SER A 44 12.04 18.35 -0.13
CA SER A 44 12.91 17.17 -0.02
C SER A 44 13.19 16.47 -1.36
N ARG A 45 12.54 16.90 -2.46
CA ARG A 45 12.61 16.24 -3.78
C ARG A 45 13.70 16.86 -4.65
N VAL A 46 14.46 16.01 -5.35
CA VAL A 46 15.52 16.40 -6.28
C VAL A 46 15.05 16.16 -7.71
N TYR A 47 15.22 17.19 -8.54
CA TYR A 47 14.82 17.20 -9.94
C TYR A 47 16.04 17.31 -10.85
N TYR A 48 15.99 16.60 -11.97
CA TYR A 48 16.94 16.68 -13.07
C TYR A 48 16.33 17.50 -14.19
N VAL A 49 16.96 18.64 -14.51
CA VAL A 49 16.40 19.65 -15.40
C VAL A 49 17.50 20.35 -16.20
N LYS A 50 17.16 20.83 -17.40
CA LYS A 50 18.02 21.69 -18.21
C LYS A 50 18.36 22.98 -17.45
N GLN A 51 19.62 23.43 -17.54
CA GLN A 51 20.10 24.61 -16.83
C GLN A 51 19.36 25.89 -17.27
N SER A 52 19.05 26.01 -18.56
CA SER A 52 18.24 27.09 -19.14
C SER A 52 16.88 27.22 -18.44
N ILE A 53 16.17 26.09 -18.33
CA ILE A 53 14.85 25.99 -17.70
C ILE A 53 14.95 26.25 -16.19
N ALA A 54 15.99 25.74 -15.53
CA ALA A 54 16.23 25.99 -14.11
C ALA A 54 16.46 27.48 -13.81
N ASN A 55 17.11 28.20 -14.72
CA ASN A 55 17.31 29.65 -14.61
C ASN A 55 16.00 30.41 -14.84
N LEU A 56 15.17 30.01 -15.81
CA LEU A 56 13.86 30.61 -16.01
C LEU A 56 12.94 30.39 -14.79
N ALA A 57 13.03 29.23 -14.15
CA ALA A 57 12.23 28.90 -12.98
C ALA A 57 12.53 29.77 -11.75
N THR A 58 13.63 30.55 -11.72
CA THR A 58 13.87 31.51 -10.63
C THR A 58 12.90 32.70 -10.67
N SER A 59 12.22 32.93 -11.80
CA SER A 59 11.15 33.94 -11.92
C SER A 59 9.87 33.56 -11.17
N VAL A 60 9.73 32.31 -10.72
CA VAL A 60 8.56 31.80 -10.00
C VAL A 60 8.86 31.72 -8.51
N ALA A 61 7.97 32.29 -7.68
CA ALA A 61 8.06 32.15 -6.23
C ALA A 61 8.06 30.67 -5.81
N ARG A 62 8.86 30.33 -4.79
CA ARG A 62 9.09 28.93 -4.38
C ARG A 62 7.80 28.19 -4.03
N ASP A 63 6.85 28.89 -3.41
CA ASP A 63 5.58 28.32 -2.96
C ASP A 63 4.60 28.06 -4.12
N ASN A 64 4.84 28.66 -5.29
CA ASN A 64 4.00 28.53 -6.48
C ASN A 64 4.55 27.55 -7.52
N LEU A 65 5.77 27.03 -7.33
CA LEU A 65 6.42 26.12 -8.24
C LEU A 65 6.15 24.69 -7.76
N LEU A 66 5.48 23.84 -8.54
CA LEU A 66 5.12 22.49 -8.09
C LEU A 66 6.24 21.48 -8.37
N SER A 67 6.69 21.40 -9.62
CA SER A 67 7.74 20.50 -10.09
C SER A 67 8.36 21.06 -11.37
N LEU A 68 9.57 20.60 -11.72
CA LEU A 68 10.26 21.00 -12.95
C LEU A 68 11.25 19.92 -13.37
N GLY A 69 11.08 19.39 -14.57
CA GLY A 69 11.91 18.29 -15.06
C GLY A 69 11.58 16.95 -14.40
N VAL A 70 12.52 16.01 -14.43
CA VAL A 70 12.32 14.64 -13.95
C VAL A 70 12.65 14.58 -12.47
N CYS A 71 11.69 14.16 -11.62
CA CYS A 71 11.97 13.87 -10.22
C CYS A 71 12.90 12.65 -10.15
N VAL A 72 14.10 12.81 -9.58
CA VAL A 72 15.06 11.71 -9.47
C VAL A 72 14.85 10.93 -8.17
N GLY A 73 14.36 11.62 -7.14
CA GLY A 73 14.23 11.03 -5.81
C GLY A 73 14.03 12.08 -4.73
N LYS A 74 14.10 11.64 -3.48
CA LYS A 74 13.96 12.51 -2.31
C LYS A 74 14.97 12.19 -1.21
N PHE A 75 15.34 13.22 -0.45
CA PHE A 75 16.10 13.07 0.79
C PHE A 75 15.17 12.73 1.96
N THR A 76 15.60 11.82 2.82
CA THR A 76 14.96 11.57 4.12
C THR A 76 15.39 12.62 5.14
N LYS A 77 14.66 12.72 6.27
CA LYS A 77 15.07 13.55 7.43
C LYS A 77 16.49 13.20 7.93
N THR A 78 16.94 11.96 7.69
CA THR A 78 18.28 11.43 8.02
C THR A 78 19.32 11.60 6.91
N MET A 79 19.07 12.49 5.93
CA MET A 79 19.98 12.77 4.81
C MET A 79 20.31 11.57 3.91
N LYS A 80 19.48 10.52 3.90
CA LYS A 80 19.63 9.41 2.95
C LYS A 80 18.83 9.70 1.68
N PHE A 81 19.40 9.43 0.51
CA PHE A 81 18.71 9.63 -0.77
C PHE A 81 17.96 8.36 -1.21
N ARG A 82 16.65 8.49 -1.43
CA ARG A 82 15.79 7.45 -2.01
C ARG A 82 15.48 7.79 -3.46
N LEU A 83 15.80 6.87 -4.37
CA LEU A 83 15.47 6.97 -5.80
C LEU A 83 13.96 6.80 -6.00
N HIS A 84 13.40 7.59 -6.91
CA HIS A 84 12.02 7.47 -7.33
C HIS A 84 11.94 6.76 -8.68
N ILE A 85 10.84 6.07 -8.94
CA ILE A 85 10.65 5.30 -10.18
C ILE A 85 10.62 6.19 -11.44
N THR A 86 10.26 7.48 -11.31
CA THR A 86 10.39 8.50 -12.38
C THR A 86 11.81 8.61 -12.94
N ALA A 87 12.84 8.24 -12.17
CA ALA A 87 14.23 8.27 -12.61
C ALA A 87 14.61 7.08 -13.51
N LEU A 88 13.69 6.13 -13.74
CA LEU A 88 13.97 4.88 -14.45
C LEU A 88 14.46 5.13 -15.87
N ASP A 89 13.74 5.94 -16.65
CA ASP A 89 14.11 6.26 -18.04
C ASP A 89 15.44 7.01 -18.13
N LEU A 90 15.77 7.78 -17.08
CA LEU A 90 17.04 8.48 -16.98
C LEU A 90 18.21 7.54 -16.70
N ILE A 91 18.00 6.51 -15.88
CA ILE A 91 19.08 5.64 -15.36
C ILE A 91 19.22 4.35 -16.17
N ALA A 92 18.13 3.80 -16.70
CA ALA A 92 18.09 2.52 -17.40
C ALA A 92 19.07 2.43 -18.59
N PRO A 93 19.24 3.47 -19.44
CA PRO A 93 20.20 3.43 -20.55
C PRO A 93 21.65 3.23 -20.06
N TYR A 94 21.97 3.81 -18.91
CA TYR A 94 23.31 3.87 -18.34
C TYR A 94 23.53 2.86 -17.20
N ALA A 95 22.58 1.94 -16.99
CA ALA A 95 22.63 0.98 -15.89
C ALA A 95 23.83 0.03 -16.05
N ARG A 96 24.65 -0.04 -15.00
CA ARG A 96 25.83 -0.92 -14.92
C ARG A 96 25.43 -2.39 -14.87
N TYR A 97 24.42 -2.71 -14.07
CA TYR A 97 23.91 -4.07 -13.90
C TYR A 97 22.44 -4.14 -14.30
N LYS A 98 22.13 -5.09 -15.18
CA LYS A 98 20.80 -5.30 -15.75
C LYS A 98 20.35 -6.72 -15.45
N VAL A 99 19.09 -6.86 -15.04
CA VAL A 99 18.44 -8.16 -14.83
C VAL A 99 17.17 -8.20 -15.68
N THR A 100 17.18 -9.03 -16.71
CA THR A 100 16.02 -9.29 -17.55
C THR A 100 15.20 -10.41 -16.93
N ILE A 101 13.91 -10.17 -16.70
CA ILE A 101 12.97 -11.17 -16.19
C ILE A 101 12.09 -11.73 -17.31
N LYS A 102 11.67 -12.98 -17.14
CA LYS A 102 10.70 -13.67 -18.01
C LYS A 102 9.31 -13.09 -17.79
N GLN A 103 8.44 -13.27 -18.77
CA GLN A 103 7.04 -12.82 -18.73
C GLN A 103 6.27 -13.30 -17.47
N ASN A 104 6.54 -14.53 -16.99
CA ASN A 104 5.91 -15.05 -15.77
C ASN A 104 6.36 -14.35 -14.48
N GLY A 105 7.50 -13.66 -14.50
CA GLY A 105 8.04 -12.89 -13.40
C GLY A 105 7.67 -11.41 -13.40
N GLU A 106 7.15 -10.90 -14.52
CA GLU A 106 6.82 -9.48 -14.69
C GLU A 106 5.68 -9.06 -13.77
N MET A 107 4.55 -9.75 -13.81
CA MET A 107 3.39 -9.44 -12.96
C MET A 107 3.77 -9.52 -11.47
N PRO A 108 4.40 -10.59 -10.95
CA PRO A 108 4.86 -10.62 -9.56
C PRO A 108 5.74 -9.42 -9.18
N PHE A 109 6.65 -8.99 -10.06
CA PHE A 109 7.52 -7.83 -9.81
C PHE A 109 6.73 -6.52 -9.81
N LEU A 110 5.84 -6.33 -10.80
CA LEU A 110 4.94 -5.18 -10.95
C LEU A 110 3.77 -5.17 -9.96
N TYR A 111 3.68 -6.13 -9.05
CA TYR A 111 2.79 -6.10 -7.88
C TYR A 111 3.56 -5.95 -6.56
N GLY A 112 4.81 -5.49 -6.63
CA GLY A 112 5.65 -5.23 -5.46
C GLY A 112 6.41 -6.44 -4.93
N GLY A 113 6.43 -7.56 -5.67
CA GLY A 113 7.20 -8.75 -5.34
C GLY A 113 8.70 -8.61 -5.64
N ASN A 114 9.51 -9.41 -4.94
CA ASN A 114 10.93 -9.58 -5.25
C ASN A 114 11.12 -10.54 -6.43
N VAL A 115 12.26 -10.43 -7.12
CA VAL A 115 12.59 -11.34 -8.23
C VAL A 115 13.22 -12.61 -7.65
N VAL A 116 12.63 -13.75 -7.96
CA VAL A 116 13.19 -15.08 -7.65
C VAL A 116 13.98 -15.63 -8.83
N LYS A 117 14.85 -16.61 -8.57
CA LYS A 117 15.71 -17.21 -9.60
C LYS A 117 14.92 -17.71 -10.81
N ALA A 118 13.75 -18.32 -10.60
CA ALA A 118 12.89 -18.83 -11.68
C ALA A 118 12.48 -17.77 -12.70
N HIS A 119 12.34 -16.51 -12.25
CA HIS A 119 11.92 -15.38 -13.05
C HIS A 119 13.06 -14.80 -13.89
N VAL A 120 14.33 -15.07 -13.56
CA VAL A 120 15.46 -14.50 -14.29
C VAL A 120 15.60 -15.15 -15.67
N LEU A 121 15.64 -14.31 -16.70
CA LEU A 121 15.98 -14.69 -18.07
C LEU A 121 17.46 -14.43 -18.37
N ARG A 122 17.92 -13.21 -18.10
CA ARG A 122 19.30 -12.77 -18.34
C ARG A 122 19.77 -11.90 -17.16
N TRP A 123 21.05 -12.00 -16.82
CA TRP A 123 21.66 -11.19 -15.76
C TRP A 123 23.07 -10.80 -16.20
N SER A 124 23.44 -9.53 -16.02
CA SER A 124 24.83 -9.07 -16.13
C SER A 124 25.81 -9.98 -15.37
N GLU A 125 26.94 -10.26 -16.02
CA GLU A 125 28.02 -11.02 -15.41
C GLU A 125 28.71 -10.21 -14.31
N ASP A 126 29.34 -10.92 -13.37
CA ASP A 126 30.11 -10.36 -12.25
C ASP A 126 29.36 -9.30 -11.41
N CYS A 127 28.04 -9.42 -11.30
CA CYS A 127 27.28 -8.55 -10.42
C CYS A 127 27.53 -8.97 -8.96
N PRO A 128 28.04 -8.06 -8.09
CA PRO A 128 28.24 -8.34 -6.68
C PRO A 128 26.90 -8.44 -5.95
N GLU A 129 26.92 -8.99 -4.74
CA GLU A 129 25.79 -8.88 -3.80
C GLU A 129 25.58 -7.42 -3.38
N HIS A 130 24.35 -7.06 -3.02
CA HIS A 130 23.94 -5.73 -2.55
C HIS A 130 24.23 -4.57 -3.52
N SER A 131 24.31 -4.87 -4.82
CA SER A 131 24.55 -3.88 -5.87
C SER A 131 23.25 -3.41 -6.51
N GLY A 132 23.19 -2.12 -6.85
CA GLY A 132 22.06 -1.53 -7.57
C GLY A 132 21.97 -2.08 -8.99
N CYS A 133 20.78 -2.50 -9.41
CA CYS A 133 20.52 -3.01 -10.74
C CYS A 133 19.19 -2.50 -11.28
N VAL A 134 19.05 -2.50 -12.59
CA VAL A 134 17.79 -2.16 -13.28
C VAL A 134 17.17 -3.44 -13.82
N VAL A 135 15.87 -3.60 -13.56
CA VAL A 135 15.09 -4.75 -13.99
C VAL A 135 14.44 -4.44 -15.33
N PHE A 136 14.53 -5.38 -16.27
CA PHE A 136 13.98 -5.26 -17.62
C PHE A 136 13.01 -6.42 -17.91
N SER A 137 12.00 -6.13 -18.72
CA SER A 137 11.16 -7.14 -19.38
C SER A 137 11.97 -7.91 -20.42
N GLN A 138 11.45 -9.05 -20.87
CA GLN A 138 11.98 -9.81 -21.98
C GLN A 138 12.11 -8.98 -23.28
N ASP A 139 11.29 -7.94 -23.44
CA ASP A 139 11.32 -7.01 -24.59
C ASP A 139 12.24 -5.79 -24.35
N ASP A 140 13.22 -5.91 -23.46
CA ASP A 140 14.18 -4.84 -23.09
C ASP A 140 13.53 -3.54 -22.60
N THR A 141 12.28 -3.60 -22.13
CA THR A 141 11.57 -2.48 -21.51
C THR A 141 11.95 -2.39 -20.03
N PRO A 142 12.40 -1.23 -19.51
CA PRO A 142 12.75 -1.10 -18.10
C PRO A 142 11.50 -1.18 -17.23
N LEU A 143 11.55 -2.02 -16.20
CA LEU A 143 10.42 -2.29 -15.30
C LEU A 143 10.62 -1.69 -13.90
N GLY A 144 11.86 -1.47 -13.48
CA GLY A 144 12.12 -0.91 -12.15
C GLY A 144 13.55 -1.01 -11.67
N PHE A 145 13.73 -0.65 -10.40
CA PHE A 145 15.00 -0.71 -9.68
C PHE A 145 15.05 -1.90 -8.73
N GLY A 146 16.19 -2.55 -8.70
CA GLY A 146 16.51 -3.66 -7.81
C GLY A 146 17.82 -3.45 -7.06
N VAL A 147 17.99 -4.25 -6.01
CA VAL A 147 19.28 -4.49 -5.34
C VAL A 147 19.51 -5.98 -5.33
N THR A 148 20.68 -6.42 -5.76
CA THR A 148 21.01 -7.85 -5.79
C THR A 148 21.02 -8.45 -4.38
N ALA A 149 20.31 -9.57 -4.21
CA ALA A 149 20.28 -10.30 -2.96
C ALA A 149 21.48 -11.25 -2.83
N ARG A 150 22.08 -11.66 -3.96
CA ARG A 150 23.27 -12.51 -4.07
C ARG A 150 24.09 -12.10 -5.28
N SER A 151 25.34 -12.53 -5.34
CA SER A 151 26.18 -12.33 -6.53
C SER A 151 25.67 -13.13 -7.73
N THR A 152 26.02 -12.73 -8.96
CA THR A 152 25.63 -13.50 -10.18
C THR A 152 26.11 -14.95 -10.10
N ALA A 153 27.31 -15.19 -9.54
CA ALA A 153 27.90 -16.53 -9.42
C ALA A 153 27.11 -17.42 -8.43
N GLU A 154 26.68 -16.86 -7.30
CA GLU A 154 25.88 -17.59 -6.31
C GLU A 154 24.44 -17.77 -6.76
N ALA A 155 23.84 -16.76 -7.40
CA ALA A 155 22.47 -16.81 -7.91
C ALA A 155 22.25 -18.00 -8.86
N ARG A 156 23.28 -18.37 -9.64
CA ARG A 156 23.26 -19.56 -10.52
C ARG A 156 23.12 -20.88 -9.76
N LYS A 157 23.52 -20.95 -8.49
CA LYS A 157 23.49 -22.16 -7.65
C LYS A 157 22.23 -22.31 -6.80
N LEU A 158 21.46 -21.24 -6.62
CA LEU A 158 20.28 -21.23 -5.74
C LEU A 158 19.11 -22.06 -6.29
N GLU A 159 18.14 -22.35 -5.44
CA GLU A 159 16.88 -22.97 -5.88
C GLU A 159 16.01 -22.00 -6.70
N PRO A 160 15.12 -22.49 -7.59
CA PRO A 160 14.27 -21.63 -8.42
C PRO A 160 13.40 -20.64 -7.63
N THR A 161 12.99 -21.00 -6.41
CA THR A 161 12.15 -20.19 -5.52
C THR A 161 12.94 -19.17 -4.70
N ALA A 162 14.28 -19.25 -4.70
CA ALA A 162 15.12 -18.34 -3.93
C ALA A 162 15.05 -16.92 -4.50
N VAL A 163 14.95 -15.93 -3.60
CA VAL A 163 15.02 -14.51 -3.97
C VAL A 163 16.45 -14.18 -4.39
N VAL A 164 16.57 -13.59 -5.57
CA VAL A 164 17.88 -13.21 -6.13
C VAL A 164 18.05 -11.70 -6.25
N LEU A 165 16.96 -10.95 -6.27
CA LEU A 165 16.97 -9.50 -6.33
C LEU A 165 15.82 -8.91 -5.51
N PHE A 166 16.17 -8.00 -4.61
CA PHE A 166 15.23 -7.23 -3.81
C PHE A 166 14.71 -6.04 -4.60
N ARG A 167 13.39 -5.93 -4.70
CA ARG A 167 12.72 -4.82 -5.39
C ARG A 167 12.89 -3.52 -4.58
N GLN A 168 13.31 -2.45 -5.24
CA GLN A 168 13.42 -1.11 -4.64
C GLN A 168 12.32 -0.17 -5.13
N GLY A 169 11.90 -0.32 -6.39
CA GLY A 169 10.86 0.49 -7.03
C GLY A 169 10.49 -0.17 -8.35
N ASP A 170 9.25 -0.04 -8.80
CA ASP A 170 8.79 -0.61 -10.07
C ASP A 170 7.71 0.25 -10.70
N VAL A 171 7.53 0.14 -12.02
CA VAL A 171 6.55 0.96 -12.77
C VAL A 171 5.11 0.67 -12.32
N GLY A 172 4.83 -0.51 -11.79
CA GLY A 172 3.54 -0.84 -11.21
C GLY A 172 3.23 -0.06 -9.92
N GLU A 173 4.22 0.59 -9.30
CA GLU A 173 4.02 1.50 -8.16
C GLU A 173 3.07 2.63 -8.56
N TYR A 174 3.14 3.14 -9.79
CA TYR A 174 2.16 4.12 -10.30
C TYR A 174 0.74 3.58 -10.42
N LEU A 175 0.56 2.28 -10.65
CA LEU A 175 -0.76 1.67 -10.77
C LEU A 175 -1.33 1.27 -9.40
N ARG A 176 -0.46 0.98 -8.42
CA ARG A 176 -0.84 0.64 -7.05
C ARG A 176 -1.04 1.87 -6.17
N GLU A 177 -0.25 2.92 -6.39
CA GLU A 177 -0.34 4.24 -5.75
C GLU A 177 -1.11 5.26 -6.61
N GLY A 178 -1.66 4.79 -7.73
CA GLY A 178 -2.32 5.59 -8.76
C GLY A 178 -3.70 6.09 -8.41
N GLN A 179 -3.86 6.68 -7.21
CA GLN A 179 -4.84 7.72 -6.89
C GLN A 179 -4.39 8.64 -5.72
N SER A 180 -3.23 8.41 -5.09
CA SER A 180 -2.79 9.18 -3.89
C SER A 180 -1.67 10.19 -4.13
N ASN A 181 -0.95 10.12 -5.25
CA ASN A 181 0.02 11.15 -5.62
C ASN A 181 -0.53 12.01 -6.74
N GLY A 182 -0.66 13.32 -6.51
CA GLY A 182 -0.97 14.35 -7.51
C GLY A 182 0.09 14.52 -8.61
N ASP A 183 0.75 13.44 -9.02
CA ASP A 183 1.62 13.38 -10.19
C ASP A 183 0.80 12.84 -11.38
N LEU A 184 -0.34 13.48 -11.66
CA LEU A 184 -0.96 13.42 -12.98
C LEU A 184 -0.05 14.16 -13.96
N ILE A 185 0.83 13.43 -14.64
CA ILE A 185 1.04 13.73 -16.06
C ILE A 185 -0.12 13.04 -16.79
N THR A 186 -1.30 13.65 -16.72
CA THR A 186 -2.25 13.49 -17.80
C THR A 186 -1.57 14.09 -19.02
N ILE A 187 -1.42 13.31 -20.10
CA ILE A 187 -1.39 13.91 -21.42
C ILE A 187 -2.82 14.41 -21.66
N ALA A 188 -3.14 15.55 -21.05
CA ALA A 188 -4.43 16.18 -21.20
C ALA A 188 -4.51 16.68 -22.64
N LYS A 189 -5.43 16.09 -23.39
CA LYS A 189 -5.91 16.64 -24.66
C LYS A 189 -6.38 18.08 -24.39
N PRO A 190 -5.84 19.10 -25.07
CA PRO A 190 -6.28 20.48 -24.81
C PRO A 190 -7.74 20.65 -25.26
N PRO A 191 -8.60 21.35 -24.49
CA PRO A 191 -9.91 21.77 -24.95
C PRO A 191 -9.79 22.83 -26.05
N PRO A 192 -10.79 22.94 -26.95
CA PRO A 192 -10.76 23.92 -28.02
C PRO A 192 -11.28 25.25 -27.50
N GLU A 193 -10.44 26.28 -27.35
CA GLU A 193 -10.97 27.64 -27.36
C GLU A 193 -9.98 28.66 -27.92
N GLN A 194 -10.58 29.59 -28.66
CA GLN A 194 -9.99 30.50 -29.63
C GLN A 194 -9.16 31.59 -28.94
N LEU A 195 -7.92 31.79 -29.41
CA LEU A 195 -7.22 33.06 -29.22
C LEU A 195 -6.74 33.59 -30.58
N PRO A 196 -6.75 34.91 -30.75
CA PRO A 196 -6.67 35.57 -32.05
C PRO A 196 -5.27 35.44 -32.64
N LEU A 197 -5.23 35.15 -33.95
CA LEU A 197 -4.05 35.36 -34.77
C LEU A 197 -3.68 36.84 -34.67
N ASP A 198 -2.53 37.13 -34.09
CA ASP A 198 -1.46 37.89 -34.74
C ASP A 198 -0.23 37.90 -33.81
N SER A 199 0.95 37.71 -34.40
CA SER A 199 2.29 37.65 -33.79
C SER A 199 2.72 36.33 -33.15
N LEU A 200 3.11 35.36 -33.98
CA LEU A 200 4.16 34.35 -33.71
C LEU A 200 4.48 33.61 -35.02
N GLU A 201 5.03 34.34 -36.00
CA GLU A 201 5.84 33.72 -37.06
C GLU A 201 7.18 33.34 -36.42
N ASP A 202 7.37 32.05 -36.12
CA ASP A 202 8.66 31.33 -36.09
C ASP A 202 8.60 30.01 -35.29
N ILE A 203 7.67 29.11 -35.64
CA ILE A 203 7.79 27.68 -35.30
C ILE A 203 7.46 26.81 -36.51
N CYS A 204 8.44 25.97 -36.87
CA CYS A 204 8.49 25.04 -37.99
C CYS A 204 7.30 24.02 -38.00
N PRO A 205 6.73 23.69 -39.19
CA PRO A 205 5.50 22.90 -39.31
C PRO A 205 5.76 21.38 -39.37
N PHE A 206 5.50 20.64 -38.28
CA PHE A 206 5.36 19.17 -38.36
C PHE A 206 4.50 18.55 -37.24
N CYS A 207 3.30 19.10 -36.98
CA CYS A 207 2.31 18.53 -36.05
C CYS A 207 0.87 18.57 -36.59
N LEU A 208 0.59 17.90 -37.72
CA LEU A 208 -0.79 17.60 -38.12
C LEU A 208 -0.92 16.14 -38.60
N HIS A 209 -1.97 15.45 -38.13
CA HIS A 209 -2.37 14.03 -38.33
C HIS A 209 -1.79 13.05 -37.30
N LEU A 210 -2.55 12.35 -36.44
CA LEU A 210 -3.78 11.59 -36.70
C LEU A 210 -4.80 11.66 -35.54
N VAL A 211 -6.02 12.10 -35.87
CA VAL A 211 -7.29 11.82 -35.17
C VAL A 211 -8.08 10.90 -36.10
N GLY A 212 -8.78 9.91 -35.54
CA GLY A 212 -9.99 9.38 -36.20
C GLY A 212 -10.30 7.91 -35.90
N ALA A 213 -11.42 7.67 -35.23
CA ALA A 213 -12.08 6.37 -35.23
C ALA A 213 -13.13 6.30 -36.37
N SER A 214 -13.28 5.07 -36.90
CA SER A 214 -14.36 4.50 -37.75
C SER A 214 -14.45 4.84 -39.26
N THR A 215 -13.66 4.08 -40.05
CA THR A 215 -13.92 3.36 -41.35
C THR A 215 -14.66 4.00 -42.55
N PRO A 216 -14.44 3.53 -43.81
CA PRO A 216 -13.30 2.82 -44.44
C PRO A 216 -12.77 3.56 -45.70
N THR A 217 -11.66 3.07 -46.27
CA THR A 217 -11.24 3.07 -47.71
C THR A 217 -9.80 3.53 -47.95
N LEU A 218 -9.02 2.57 -48.48
CA LEU A 218 -7.76 2.65 -49.23
C LEU A 218 -6.47 3.28 -48.63
N ALA A 219 -5.48 2.37 -48.52
CA ALA A 219 -4.16 2.41 -49.19
C ALA A 219 -2.90 2.47 -48.29
N ARG A 220 -2.29 1.28 -48.17
CA ARG A 220 -0.87 0.91 -48.03
C ARG A 220 0.20 2.02 -48.06
N ARG A 221 1.08 2.02 -47.04
CA ARG A 221 2.56 1.78 -47.04
C ARG A 221 3.12 2.23 -45.65
N SER A 222 3.81 1.37 -44.88
CA SER A 222 5.29 1.20 -44.85
C SER A 222 6.00 2.56 -44.74
N THR A 223 6.77 2.95 -43.71
CA THR A 223 7.76 2.23 -42.88
C THR A 223 8.32 3.21 -41.82
N SER A 224 8.78 2.67 -40.67
CA SER A 224 9.79 3.20 -39.71
C SER A 224 9.60 4.58 -39.06
N ILE A 225 9.39 4.60 -37.74
CA ILE A 225 9.54 5.78 -36.86
C ILE A 225 10.84 5.65 -36.06
N PRO A 226 11.76 6.64 -36.08
CA PRO A 226 12.90 6.71 -35.17
C PRO A 226 12.53 7.32 -33.82
N SER A 227 13.21 6.85 -32.78
CA SER A 227 13.09 7.21 -31.37
C SER A 227 13.90 8.46 -31.03
N SER A 228 13.25 9.62 -30.87
CA SER A 228 13.63 10.68 -29.92
C SER A 228 12.69 11.87 -30.04
N CYS A 229 11.86 12.14 -29.03
CA CYS A 229 11.29 13.47 -28.72
C CYS A 229 10.46 13.38 -27.42
N TYR A 230 11.01 13.84 -26.29
CA TYR A 230 10.29 14.04 -25.04
C TYR A 230 9.90 15.52 -24.92
N PRO A 231 8.63 15.90 -24.63
CA PRO A 231 8.29 17.30 -24.38
C PRO A 231 8.49 17.69 -22.91
N ALA A 232 8.97 18.92 -22.72
CA ALA A 232 9.12 19.58 -21.44
C ALA A 232 7.77 20.03 -20.86
N CYS A 233 7.52 19.82 -19.56
CA CYS A 233 6.38 20.39 -18.83
C CYS A 233 6.86 21.34 -17.72
N VAL A 234 6.33 22.56 -17.74
CA VAL A 234 6.40 23.56 -16.66
C VAL A 234 4.96 23.83 -16.23
N ILE A 235 4.61 23.61 -14.95
CA ILE A 235 3.26 23.90 -14.42
C ILE A 235 3.31 25.18 -13.59
N PHE A 236 2.51 26.19 -13.96
CA PHE A 236 2.30 27.42 -13.19
C PHE A 236 0.95 27.39 -12.47
N LYS A 237 0.93 27.84 -11.20
CA LYS A 237 -0.31 28.17 -10.48
C LYS A 237 -0.63 29.66 -10.71
N ARG A 238 -1.64 29.97 -11.54
CA ARG A 238 -2.15 31.35 -11.68
C ARG A 238 -3.49 31.45 -10.94
N LEU A 239 -3.49 32.13 -9.81
CA LEU A 239 -4.70 32.70 -9.21
C LEU A 239 -4.90 34.10 -9.79
N LEU A 240 -6.01 34.33 -10.48
CA LEU A 240 -6.58 35.67 -10.65
C LEU A 240 -8.09 35.62 -10.36
N PRO A 241 -8.65 36.69 -9.78
CA PRO A 241 -10.03 36.71 -9.30
C PRO A 241 -11.01 37.16 -10.40
N GLY A 242 -12.26 36.70 -10.27
CA GLY A 242 -13.41 37.27 -10.95
C GLY A 242 -13.74 36.63 -12.30
N SER A 243 -14.65 35.66 -12.28
CA SER A 243 -15.49 35.32 -13.44
C SER A 243 -16.80 34.76 -12.91
N HIS A 244 -17.91 35.35 -13.35
CA HIS A 244 -19.27 35.00 -12.96
C HIS A 244 -19.60 33.53 -13.26
N PRO A 245 -20.50 32.90 -12.50
CA PRO A 245 -20.86 31.50 -12.73
C PRO A 245 -21.48 31.33 -14.11
N ILE A 246 -20.82 30.55 -14.96
CA ILE A 246 -21.41 30.01 -16.18
C ILE A 246 -22.44 28.97 -15.73
N ARG A 247 -23.70 29.32 -15.95
CA ARG A 247 -24.86 28.46 -15.76
C ARG A 247 -24.73 27.30 -16.77
N ILE A 248 -24.46 26.10 -16.27
CA ILE A 248 -24.68 24.88 -17.04
C ILE A 248 -26.19 24.78 -17.22
N GLU A 249 -26.69 25.13 -18.41
CA GLU A 249 -28.04 24.73 -18.79
C GLU A 249 -28.04 23.20 -18.86
N ALA A 250 -28.68 22.59 -17.87
CA ALA A 250 -29.05 21.20 -17.94
C ALA A 250 -29.85 21.00 -19.23
N GLU A 251 -29.41 20.11 -20.11
CA GLU A 251 -30.30 19.52 -21.11
C GLU A 251 -31.52 18.99 -20.37
N THR A 252 -32.64 19.72 -20.48
CA THR A 252 -33.92 19.26 -19.97
C THR A 252 -34.26 18.00 -20.74
N MET A 253 -34.21 16.85 -20.05
CA MET A 253 -34.68 15.59 -20.61
C MET A 253 -36.08 15.82 -21.18
N PRO A 254 -36.40 15.26 -22.36
CA PRO A 254 -37.73 15.39 -22.92
C PRO A 254 -38.77 14.94 -21.89
N PRO A 255 -39.88 15.68 -21.75
CA PRO A 255 -40.89 15.37 -20.74
C PRO A 255 -41.37 13.93 -20.94
N TYR A 256 -41.49 13.20 -19.84
CA TYR A 256 -41.98 11.81 -19.86
C TYR A 256 -43.29 11.73 -20.63
N THR A 257 -43.40 10.74 -21.51
CA THR A 257 -44.67 10.49 -22.22
C THR A 257 -45.77 10.13 -21.22
N GLY A 258 -47.05 10.27 -21.62
CA GLY A 258 -48.18 9.90 -20.75
C GLY A 258 -48.07 8.46 -20.22
N THR A 259 -47.62 7.53 -21.06
CA THR A 259 -47.37 6.14 -20.71
C THR A 259 -46.21 5.98 -19.72
N GLN A 260 -45.11 6.71 -19.91
CA GLN A 260 -43.97 6.68 -18.99
C GLN A 260 -44.32 7.22 -17.59
N ARG A 261 -45.15 8.27 -17.51
CA ARG A 261 -45.66 8.77 -16.23
C ARG A 261 -46.57 7.77 -15.53
N HIS A 262 -47.36 7.01 -16.29
CA HIS A 262 -48.19 5.93 -15.74
C HIS A 262 -47.32 4.81 -15.14
N TYR A 263 -46.27 4.37 -15.84
CA TYR A 263 -45.34 3.37 -15.30
C TYR A 263 -44.56 3.85 -14.09
N ILE A 264 -44.13 5.12 -14.07
CA ILE A 264 -43.49 5.73 -12.89
C ILE A 264 -44.48 5.72 -11.71
N SER A 265 -45.72 6.15 -11.91
CA SER A 265 -46.75 6.16 -10.85
C SER A 265 -47.06 4.75 -10.32
N GLN A 266 -47.18 3.75 -11.19
CA GLN A 266 -47.37 2.35 -10.78
C GLN A 266 -46.17 1.83 -9.98
N PHE A 267 -44.95 2.04 -10.46
CA PHE A 267 -43.73 1.63 -9.77
C PHE A 267 -43.62 2.29 -8.39
N VAL A 268 -43.88 3.59 -8.29
CA VAL A 268 -43.89 4.34 -7.02
C VAL A 268 -44.97 3.81 -6.09
N GLY A 269 -46.15 3.46 -6.60
CA GLY A 269 -47.23 2.84 -5.84
C GLY A 269 -46.85 1.51 -5.20
N PHE A 270 -46.05 0.68 -5.89
CA PHE A 270 -45.59 -0.61 -5.37
C PHE A 270 -44.36 -0.52 -4.45
N THR A 271 -43.47 0.44 -4.68
CA THR A 271 -42.15 0.51 -4.01
C THR A 271 -41.99 1.63 -2.99
N GLN A 272 -42.92 2.60 -2.97
CA GLN A 272 -42.82 3.86 -2.21
C GLN A 272 -41.55 4.68 -2.52
N ALA A 273 -40.86 4.38 -3.63
CA ALA A 273 -39.65 5.08 -4.04
C ALA A 273 -39.96 6.48 -4.59
N LYS A 274 -38.97 7.39 -4.62
CA LYS A 274 -39.12 8.69 -5.28
C LYS A 274 -39.19 8.54 -6.81
N ASP A 275 -39.93 9.40 -7.49
CA ASP A 275 -40.10 9.42 -8.95
C ASP A 275 -38.78 9.33 -9.75
N ALA A 276 -37.73 9.99 -9.26
CA ALA A 276 -36.39 9.95 -9.88
C ALA A 276 -35.75 8.56 -9.82
N VAL A 277 -35.97 7.83 -8.72
CA VAL A 277 -35.47 6.46 -8.53
C VAL A 277 -36.30 5.49 -9.37
N ALA A 278 -37.61 5.65 -9.38
CA ALA A 278 -38.52 4.89 -10.23
C ALA A 278 -38.13 5.02 -11.72
N ALA A 279 -37.89 6.24 -12.20
CA ALA A 279 -37.46 6.49 -13.58
C ALA A 279 -36.12 5.83 -13.92
N LYS A 280 -35.17 5.76 -12.97
CA LYS A 280 -33.88 5.10 -13.16
C LYS A 280 -34.04 3.59 -13.35
N TYR A 281 -34.80 2.93 -12.48
CA TYR A 281 -35.01 1.48 -12.55
C TYR A 281 -35.88 1.09 -13.75
N LEU A 282 -36.88 1.89 -14.10
CA LEU A 282 -37.69 1.67 -15.30
C LEU A 282 -36.88 1.83 -16.58
N ARG A 283 -36.00 2.82 -16.68
CA ARG A 283 -35.12 2.98 -17.86
C ARG A 283 -34.14 1.82 -18.03
N ALA A 284 -33.57 1.33 -16.93
CA ALA A 284 -32.63 0.21 -16.95
C ALA A 284 -33.29 -1.12 -17.37
N ASN A 285 -34.60 -1.26 -17.15
CA ASN A 285 -35.38 -2.48 -17.44
C ASN A 285 -36.40 -2.27 -18.57
N GLY A 286 -36.09 -1.41 -19.54
CA GLY A 286 -36.91 -1.26 -20.76
C GLY A 286 -38.35 -0.79 -20.52
N TRP A 287 -38.61 -0.05 -19.45
CA TRP A 287 -39.93 0.40 -18.99
C TRP A 287 -40.91 -0.72 -18.59
N ASN A 288 -40.39 -1.91 -18.25
CA ASN A 288 -41.19 -2.97 -17.66
C ASN A 288 -41.29 -2.79 -16.14
N VAL A 289 -42.51 -2.57 -15.63
CA VAL A 289 -42.75 -2.29 -14.20
C VAL A 289 -42.42 -3.49 -13.32
N GLU A 290 -42.81 -4.71 -13.69
CA GLU A 290 -42.61 -5.92 -12.88
C GLU A 290 -41.12 -6.24 -12.71
N GLN A 291 -40.37 -6.26 -13.81
CA GLN A 291 -38.91 -6.51 -13.77
C GLN A 291 -38.17 -5.40 -13.01
N ALA A 292 -38.60 -4.14 -13.16
CA ALA A 292 -37.98 -3.03 -12.45
C ALA A 292 -38.24 -3.13 -10.93
N VAL A 293 -39.45 -3.54 -10.52
CA VAL A 293 -39.83 -3.70 -9.10
C VAL A 293 -39.05 -4.86 -8.47
N ASP A 294 -38.90 -5.99 -9.16
CA ASP A 294 -38.08 -7.11 -8.71
C ASP A 294 -36.59 -6.73 -8.61
N ALA A 295 -36.06 -5.98 -9.59
CA ALA A 295 -34.71 -5.42 -9.53
C ALA A 295 -34.55 -4.43 -8.36
N TYR A 296 -35.58 -3.66 -8.05
CA TYR A 296 -35.59 -2.72 -6.93
C TYR A 296 -35.57 -3.44 -5.59
N PHE A 297 -36.41 -4.46 -5.37
CA PHE A 297 -36.44 -5.19 -4.10
C PHE A 297 -35.24 -6.13 -3.90
N SER A 298 -34.74 -6.77 -4.96
CA SER A 298 -33.49 -7.53 -4.91
C SER A 298 -32.29 -6.64 -4.59
N SER A 299 -32.26 -5.40 -5.10
CA SER A 299 -31.25 -4.41 -4.69
C SER A 299 -31.52 -3.81 -3.29
N SER A 300 -32.80 -3.73 -2.87
CA SER A 300 -33.18 -3.06 -1.62
C SER A 300 -32.88 -3.87 -0.35
N GLN A 301 -32.81 -5.20 -0.47
CA GLN A 301 -32.32 -6.08 0.59
C GLN A 301 -30.83 -5.82 0.93
N ALA A 302 -30.10 -5.11 0.05
CA ALA A 302 -28.75 -4.60 0.30
C ALA A 302 -28.69 -3.11 0.74
N THR A 303 -29.80 -2.35 0.67
CA THR A 303 -29.78 -0.88 0.90
C THR A 303 -30.28 -0.40 2.26
N ALA A 304 -30.64 -1.29 3.20
CA ALA A 304 -30.83 -0.88 4.60
C ALA A 304 -29.55 -0.29 5.24
N ALA A 305 -28.40 -0.41 4.56
CA ALA A 305 -27.09 0.08 5.00
C ALA A 305 -26.59 1.36 4.27
N SER A 306 -27.48 2.15 3.65
CA SER A 306 -27.07 3.25 2.75
C SER A 306 -27.11 4.67 3.35
N SER A 307 -27.51 4.87 4.61
CA SER A 307 -27.53 6.21 5.23
C SER A 307 -26.32 6.56 6.12
N SER A 308 -25.52 5.58 6.57
CA SER A 308 -24.43 5.78 7.55
C SER A 308 -23.09 6.17 6.93
N THR A 309 -22.91 5.94 5.63
CA THR A 309 -21.63 6.17 4.91
C THR A 309 -21.15 7.63 4.96
N PRO A 310 -22.02 8.66 4.84
CA PRO A 310 -21.59 10.06 4.95
C PRO A 310 -21.07 10.42 6.35
N ALA A 311 -21.69 9.90 7.42
CA ALA A 311 -21.27 10.17 8.80
C ALA A 311 -19.90 9.56 9.10
N LEU A 312 -19.69 8.30 8.71
CA LEU A 312 -18.40 7.62 8.89
C LEU A 312 -17.27 8.27 8.08
N ASN A 313 -17.54 8.72 6.85
CA ASN A 313 -16.56 9.45 6.06
C ASN A 313 -16.18 10.78 6.71
N LYS A 314 -17.15 11.50 7.30
CA LYS A 314 -16.87 12.74 8.02
C LYS A 314 -15.97 12.52 9.24
N ILE A 315 -16.23 11.45 10.00
CA ILE A 315 -15.37 11.08 11.14
C ILE A 315 -13.97 10.73 10.62
N PHE A 316 -13.87 9.89 9.58
CA PHE A 316 -12.57 9.54 8.99
C PHE A 316 -11.79 10.79 8.57
N ASP A 317 -12.46 11.76 7.94
CA ASP A 317 -11.84 12.97 7.43
C ASP A 317 -11.20 13.85 8.51
N GLU A 318 -11.74 13.81 9.73
CA GLU A 318 -11.30 14.58 10.90
C GLU A 318 -9.97 14.07 11.48
N TYR A 319 -9.74 12.76 11.40
CA TYR A 319 -8.55 12.11 11.98
C TYR A 319 -7.42 11.87 10.99
N ARG A 320 -7.55 12.29 9.74
CA ARG A 320 -6.44 12.21 8.77
C ARG A 320 -5.26 13.08 9.20
N ASP A 321 -4.06 12.60 8.90
CA ASP A 321 -2.81 13.32 9.20
C ASP A 321 -2.41 14.22 8.04
N ASP A 322 -2.41 13.67 6.84
CA ASP A 322 -2.12 14.41 5.63
C ASP A 322 -3.24 14.19 4.60
N PRO A 323 -4.36 14.95 4.69
CA PRO A 323 -5.45 14.86 3.73
C PRO A 323 -5.06 15.16 2.28
N GLN A 324 -3.89 15.78 2.04
CA GLN A 324 -3.44 16.17 0.70
C GLN A 324 -2.59 15.07 0.04
N GLU A 325 -1.67 14.45 0.78
CA GLU A 325 -0.81 13.36 0.26
C GLU A 325 -1.42 11.96 0.49
N SER A 326 -2.25 11.79 1.51
CA SER A 326 -2.89 10.51 1.85
C SER A 326 -4.37 10.69 2.20
N PRO A 327 -5.22 11.06 1.21
CA PRO A 327 -6.63 11.40 1.46
C PRO A 327 -7.46 10.25 2.00
N ASP A 328 -7.04 9.01 1.77
CA ASP A 328 -7.74 7.78 2.16
C ASP A 328 -7.00 6.98 3.24
N THR A 329 -6.12 7.63 4.00
CA THR A 329 -5.38 6.99 5.09
C THR A 329 -5.34 7.89 6.31
N ILE A 330 -5.63 7.29 7.46
CA ILE A 330 -5.28 7.81 8.77
C ILE A 330 -3.93 7.19 9.11
N GLY A 331 -2.90 8.02 9.25
CA GLY A 331 -1.57 7.57 9.66
C GLY A 331 -1.47 7.44 11.18
N ILE A 332 -0.23 7.30 11.67
CA ILE A 332 0.04 7.00 13.08
C ILE A 332 -0.49 8.10 14.02
N GLU A 333 -0.26 9.37 13.71
CA GLU A 333 -0.68 10.48 14.57
C GLU A 333 -2.22 10.56 14.64
N GLY A 334 -2.88 10.29 13.52
CA GLY A 334 -4.32 10.32 13.37
C GLY A 334 -4.97 9.13 14.03
N ALA A 335 -4.36 7.96 13.91
CA ALA A 335 -4.79 6.74 14.55
C ALA A 335 -4.70 6.88 16.08
N MET A 336 -3.63 7.50 16.60
CA MET A 336 -3.50 7.81 18.02
C MET A 336 -4.63 8.75 18.49
N ARG A 337 -4.86 9.87 17.79
CA ARG A 337 -5.95 10.81 18.13
C ARG A 337 -7.32 10.15 18.05
N PHE A 338 -7.55 9.30 17.05
CA PHE A 338 -8.81 8.59 16.86
C PHE A 338 -9.06 7.58 17.99
N LEU A 339 -8.05 6.75 18.31
CA LEU A 339 -8.13 5.75 19.37
C LEU A 339 -8.36 6.43 20.74
N GLU A 340 -7.69 7.56 20.98
CA GLU A 340 -7.93 8.38 22.17
C GLU A 340 -9.38 8.92 22.22
N ALA A 341 -9.91 9.40 21.10
CA ALA A 341 -11.27 9.92 21.02
C ALA A 341 -12.36 8.86 21.24
N ILE A 342 -12.07 7.59 20.93
CA ILE A 342 -12.97 6.46 21.24
C ILE A 342 -12.64 5.79 22.58
N GLU A 343 -11.79 6.43 23.40
CA GLU A 343 -11.35 5.99 24.72
C GLU A 343 -10.68 4.61 24.71
N ILE A 344 -9.91 4.28 23.67
CA ILE A 344 -9.12 3.05 23.55
C ILE A 344 -7.66 3.37 23.81
N ARG A 345 -7.04 2.68 24.77
CA ARG A 345 -5.61 2.80 25.07
C ARG A 345 -4.79 2.06 24.02
N LEU A 346 -3.57 2.53 23.76
CA LEU A 346 -2.68 1.89 22.79
C LEU A 346 -2.05 0.60 23.32
N ASP A 347 -2.04 0.44 24.64
CA ASP A 347 -1.46 -0.67 25.40
C ASP A 347 -2.51 -1.69 25.87
N GLU A 348 -3.69 -1.74 25.26
CA GLU A 348 -4.72 -2.73 25.58
C GLU A 348 -5.11 -3.61 24.39
N VAL A 349 -5.58 -4.83 24.66
CA VAL A 349 -5.97 -5.80 23.62
C VAL A 349 -7.12 -5.28 22.76
N ALA A 350 -7.99 -4.43 23.32
CA ALA A 350 -9.09 -3.81 22.57
C ALA A 350 -8.58 -2.95 21.39
N CYS A 351 -7.39 -2.35 21.47
CA CYS A 351 -6.77 -1.64 20.35
C CYS A 351 -6.56 -2.56 19.14
N LEU A 352 -6.05 -3.77 19.38
CA LEU A 352 -5.89 -4.79 18.34
C LEU A 352 -7.24 -5.29 17.82
N GLY A 353 -8.25 -5.31 18.67
CA GLY A 353 -9.62 -5.62 18.28
C GLY A 353 -10.23 -4.58 17.32
N ILE A 354 -9.99 -3.29 17.56
CA ILE A 354 -10.36 -2.22 16.62
C ILE A 354 -9.55 -2.34 15.33
N ALA A 355 -8.24 -2.60 15.41
CA ALA A 355 -7.42 -2.83 14.23
C ALA A 355 -7.90 -4.01 13.37
N GLU A 356 -8.36 -5.09 13.99
CA GLU A 356 -8.96 -6.25 13.32
C GLU A 356 -10.29 -5.92 12.65
N LEU A 357 -11.15 -5.15 13.33
CA LEU A 357 -12.44 -4.71 12.80
C LEU A 357 -12.25 -3.84 11.56
N LEU A 358 -11.34 -2.87 11.63
CA LEU A 358 -11.07 -1.91 10.57
C LEU A 358 -10.10 -2.42 9.50
N LYS A 359 -9.67 -3.68 9.59
CA LYS A 359 -8.73 -4.32 8.64
C LYS A 359 -7.47 -3.48 8.40
N SER A 360 -6.91 -2.97 9.50
CA SER A 360 -5.70 -2.15 9.51
C SER A 360 -4.52 -2.88 8.82
N PRO A 361 -3.93 -2.32 7.75
CA PRO A 361 -2.88 -3.00 6.99
C PRO A 361 -1.55 -3.10 7.76
N THR A 362 -1.27 -2.10 8.59
CA THR A 362 -0.05 -2.01 9.42
C THR A 362 -0.39 -1.33 10.74
N MET A 363 0.43 -1.57 11.77
CA MET A 363 0.22 -0.96 13.08
C MET A 363 0.17 0.57 13.00
N GLY A 364 -0.93 1.16 13.46
CA GLY A 364 -1.11 2.61 13.48
C GLY A 364 -1.57 3.22 12.16
N GLU A 365 -2.05 2.42 11.20
CA GLU A 365 -2.63 2.94 9.96
C GLU A 365 -4.06 2.41 9.74
N PHE A 366 -4.98 3.29 9.33
CA PHE A 366 -6.33 2.90 8.91
C PHE A 366 -6.63 3.41 7.51
N THR A 367 -7.13 2.52 6.65
CA THR A 367 -7.61 2.89 5.32
C THR A 367 -9.06 3.35 5.38
N ARG A 368 -9.47 4.26 4.50
CA ARG A 368 -10.86 4.73 4.44
C ARG A 368 -11.85 3.59 4.25
N THR A 369 -11.53 2.67 3.34
CA THR A 369 -12.36 1.49 3.05
C THR A 369 -12.49 0.61 4.30
N GLY A 370 -11.37 0.23 4.91
CA GLY A 370 -11.36 -0.57 6.13
C GLY A 370 -12.10 0.10 7.29
N PHE A 371 -11.94 1.42 7.45
CA PHE A 371 -12.62 2.19 8.49
C PHE A 371 -14.13 2.20 8.29
N VAL A 372 -14.59 2.60 7.10
CA VAL A 372 -16.02 2.72 6.80
C VAL A 372 -16.70 1.36 6.79
N ASP A 373 -16.10 0.36 6.14
CA ASP A 373 -16.68 -0.99 6.05
C ASP A 373 -16.69 -1.68 7.41
N GLY A 374 -15.62 -1.52 8.21
CA GLY A 374 -15.52 -2.07 9.55
C GLY A 374 -16.63 -1.56 10.46
N TRP A 375 -16.77 -0.23 10.60
CA TRP A 375 -17.81 0.35 11.45
C TRP A 375 -19.23 0.10 10.93
N LYS A 376 -19.40 0.10 9.61
CA LYS A 376 -20.67 -0.25 8.97
C LYS A 376 -21.07 -1.70 9.25
N SER A 377 -20.12 -2.63 9.28
CA SER A 377 -20.40 -4.06 9.53
C SER A 377 -20.96 -4.34 10.93
N VAL A 378 -20.67 -3.46 11.89
CA VAL A 378 -21.17 -3.53 13.28
C VAL A 378 -22.31 -2.53 13.56
N GLY A 379 -22.78 -1.80 12.55
CA GLY A 379 -23.88 -0.85 12.68
C GLY A 379 -23.55 0.38 13.52
N VAL A 380 -22.28 0.77 13.60
CA VAL A 380 -21.80 1.93 14.36
C VAL A 380 -21.50 3.08 13.40
N GLU A 381 -21.97 4.29 13.71
CA GLU A 381 -21.86 5.45 12.82
C GLU A 381 -21.45 6.77 13.51
N SER A 382 -21.22 6.75 14.83
CA SER A 382 -20.85 7.93 15.62
C SER A 382 -19.80 7.62 16.69
N ILE A 383 -19.00 8.61 17.09
CA ILE A 383 -17.98 8.45 18.15
C ILE A 383 -18.56 7.86 19.46
N PRO A 384 -19.72 8.32 19.99
CA PRO A 384 -20.29 7.72 21.21
C PRO A 384 -20.65 6.24 21.06
N GLN A 385 -21.10 5.83 19.87
CA GLN A 385 -21.34 4.41 19.57
C GLN A 385 -20.03 3.62 19.44
N MET A 386 -18.97 4.24 18.90
CA MET A 386 -17.63 3.64 18.85
C MET A 386 -17.04 3.43 20.26
N ILE A 387 -17.20 4.40 21.17
CA ILE A 387 -16.82 4.28 22.59
C ILE A 387 -17.56 3.10 23.23
N SER A 388 -18.89 3.04 23.06
CA SER A 388 -19.72 1.95 23.57
C SER A 388 -19.31 0.59 22.98
N HIS A 389 -18.93 0.56 21.70
CA HIS A 389 -18.40 -0.64 21.04
C HIS A 389 -17.06 -1.07 21.64
N GLY A 390 -16.15 -0.13 21.90
CA GLY A 390 -14.89 -0.36 22.58
C GLY A 390 -15.06 -0.98 23.97
N ALA A 391 -15.98 -0.43 24.77
CA ALA A 391 -16.33 -0.98 26.08
C ALA A 391 -16.89 -2.42 25.98
N SER A 392 -17.79 -2.66 25.03
CA SER A 392 -18.31 -4.01 24.75
C SER A 392 -17.20 -4.98 24.29
N LEU A 393 -16.26 -4.50 23.48
CA LEU A 393 -15.16 -5.30 22.95
C LEU A 393 -14.23 -5.79 24.05
N ARG A 394 -13.90 -4.96 25.05
CA ARG A 394 -13.11 -5.37 26.23
C ARG A 394 -13.75 -6.56 26.96
N THR A 395 -15.06 -6.48 27.22
CA THR A 395 -15.80 -7.58 27.87
C THR A 395 -15.85 -8.82 27.00
N ARG A 396 -16.06 -8.67 25.68
CA ARG A 396 -16.13 -9.83 24.76
C ARG A 396 -14.78 -10.51 24.59
N ILE A 397 -13.67 -9.79 24.57
CA ILE A 397 -12.32 -10.39 24.43
C ILE A 397 -12.02 -11.30 25.63
N SER A 398 -12.34 -10.86 26.86
CA SER A 398 -12.08 -11.67 28.05
C SER A 398 -13.08 -12.82 28.23
N SER A 399 -14.35 -12.64 27.84
CA SER A 399 -15.41 -13.63 28.06
C SER A 399 -15.65 -14.61 26.89
N GLN A 400 -15.30 -14.25 25.65
CA GLN A 400 -15.59 -15.04 24.46
C GLN A 400 -14.29 -15.55 23.79
N PRO A 401 -13.99 -16.85 23.88
CA PRO A 401 -12.78 -17.44 23.30
C PRO A 401 -12.61 -17.18 21.79
N ASP A 402 -13.70 -17.19 21.02
CA ASP A 402 -13.63 -16.97 19.57
C ASP A 402 -13.29 -15.53 19.21
N THR A 403 -13.80 -14.56 19.99
CA THR A 403 -13.44 -13.14 19.83
C THR A 403 -11.97 -12.94 20.15
N PHE A 404 -11.49 -13.48 21.26
CA PHE A 404 -10.06 -13.46 21.61
C PHE A 404 -9.20 -14.05 20.49
N ARG A 405 -9.54 -15.26 20.04
CA ARG A 405 -8.79 -15.99 19.01
C ARG A 405 -8.71 -15.23 17.70
N LYS A 406 -9.81 -14.59 17.29
CA LYS A 406 -9.86 -13.77 16.07
C LYS A 406 -8.87 -12.60 16.16
N VAL A 407 -8.88 -11.86 17.28
CA VAL A 407 -7.99 -10.73 17.51
C VAL A 407 -6.53 -11.18 17.64
N TYR A 408 -6.27 -12.25 18.40
CA TYR A 408 -4.95 -12.83 18.61
C TYR A 408 -4.32 -13.32 17.30
N ARG A 409 -5.09 -13.97 16.42
CA ARG A 409 -4.62 -14.39 15.08
C ARG A 409 -4.34 -13.20 14.17
N TYR A 410 -5.12 -12.12 14.30
CA TYR A 410 -4.92 -10.89 13.54
C TYR A 410 -3.66 -10.12 13.96
N ALA A 411 -3.29 -10.20 15.24
CA ALA A 411 -2.10 -9.52 15.76
C ALA A 411 -0.80 -10.00 15.09
N PHE A 412 -0.70 -11.27 14.71
CA PHE A 412 0.49 -11.83 14.07
C PHE A 412 0.88 -11.11 12.77
N PRO A 413 0.02 -11.04 11.73
CA PRO A 413 0.36 -10.31 10.50
C PRO A 413 0.50 -8.80 10.73
N LEU A 414 -0.19 -8.22 11.72
CA LEU A 414 -0.13 -6.79 12.03
C LEU A 414 1.21 -6.37 12.66
N CYS A 415 1.74 -7.19 13.57
CA CYS A 415 2.99 -6.91 14.29
C CYS A 415 4.24 -7.35 13.51
N ARG A 416 4.07 -8.13 12.44
CA ARG A 416 5.18 -8.62 11.62
C ARG A 416 5.69 -7.53 10.69
N MET A 417 7.00 -7.30 10.69
CA MET A 417 7.64 -6.38 9.75
C MET A 417 7.37 -6.82 8.29
N GLN A 418 7.16 -5.83 7.41
CA GLN A 418 6.92 -6.08 5.99
C GLN A 418 8.07 -6.89 5.37
N GLY A 419 7.73 -7.95 4.63
CA GLY A 419 8.70 -8.86 4.00
C GLY A 419 9.23 -10.00 4.88
N GLN A 420 8.99 -10.02 6.19
CA GLN A 420 9.36 -11.15 7.05
C GLN A 420 8.29 -12.25 7.05
N ARG A 421 8.60 -13.48 7.48
CA ARG A 421 7.59 -14.55 7.67
C ARG A 421 7.26 -14.84 9.13
N ASN A 422 8.15 -14.44 10.03
CA ASN A 422 8.11 -14.71 11.47
C ASN A 422 8.14 -13.39 12.25
N LEU A 423 7.64 -13.42 13.49
CA LEU A 423 7.84 -12.35 14.46
C LEU A 423 9.22 -12.50 15.12
N THR A 424 9.86 -11.39 15.47
CA THR A 424 11.01 -11.46 16.38
C THR A 424 10.53 -11.85 17.78
N PHE A 425 11.41 -12.43 18.58
CA PHE A 425 11.08 -12.85 19.93
C PHE A 425 10.59 -11.67 20.78
N GLU A 426 11.23 -10.50 20.66
CA GLU A 426 10.89 -9.32 21.45
C GLU A 426 9.46 -8.86 21.17
N ILE A 427 9.06 -8.79 19.90
CA ILE A 427 7.70 -8.40 19.52
C ILE A 427 6.71 -9.45 20.02
N ALA A 428 7.00 -10.74 19.83
CA ALA A 428 6.11 -11.80 20.28
C ALA A 428 5.94 -11.80 21.81
N ALA A 429 7.03 -11.59 22.57
CA ALA A 429 7.03 -11.52 24.02
C ALA A 429 6.19 -10.35 24.56
N GLU A 430 6.32 -9.16 23.97
CA GLU A 430 5.49 -8.00 24.35
C GLU A 430 4.01 -8.24 24.03
N GLN A 431 3.72 -8.84 22.88
CA GLN A 431 2.34 -9.17 22.52
C GLN A 431 1.75 -10.26 23.42
N TRP A 432 2.52 -11.28 23.81
CA TRP A 432 2.07 -12.28 24.78
C TRP A 432 1.83 -11.67 26.16
N GLN A 433 2.69 -10.76 26.63
CA GLN A 433 2.42 -10.00 27.85
C GLN A 433 1.10 -9.22 27.75
N LEU A 434 0.82 -8.62 26.59
CA LEU A 434 -0.43 -7.90 26.36
C LEU A 434 -1.66 -8.84 26.36
N PHE A 435 -1.60 -9.96 25.63
CA PHE A 435 -2.72 -10.87 25.45
C PHE A 435 -2.97 -11.81 26.64
N PHE A 436 -1.92 -12.17 27.37
CA PHE A 436 -1.95 -13.19 28.42
C PHE A 436 -1.89 -12.62 29.85
N THR A 437 -2.24 -11.33 29.98
CA THR A 437 -2.37 -10.64 31.27
C THR A 437 -3.71 -9.91 31.33
N SER A 438 -4.35 -9.90 32.50
CA SER A 438 -5.69 -9.31 32.68
C SER A 438 -5.68 -7.78 32.74
N GLU A 439 -4.58 -7.14 33.16
CA GLU A 439 -4.44 -5.68 33.34
C GLU A 439 -4.83 -4.87 32.09
N ASN A 440 -4.51 -5.41 30.91
CA ASN A 440 -4.71 -4.78 29.61
C ASN A 440 -5.82 -5.42 28.77
N GLY A 441 -6.75 -6.14 29.42
CA GLY A 441 -7.92 -6.74 28.78
C GLY A 441 -7.66 -8.08 28.08
N GLY A 442 -6.52 -8.71 28.37
CA GLY A 442 -6.19 -10.08 27.95
C GLY A 442 -6.79 -11.15 28.87
N VAL A 443 -6.33 -12.38 28.68
CA VAL A 443 -6.70 -13.55 29.51
C VAL A 443 -5.52 -13.87 30.41
N ASP A 444 -5.71 -13.87 31.72
CA ASP A 444 -4.61 -14.19 32.63
C ASP A 444 -4.15 -15.64 32.44
N TRP A 445 -2.95 -15.84 31.93
CA TRP A 445 -2.37 -17.18 31.80
C TRP A 445 -1.71 -17.62 33.09
N ASN A 446 -1.25 -16.68 33.92
CA ASN A 446 -0.73 -17.01 35.24
C ASN A 446 -1.89 -17.40 36.16
N THR A 447 -1.75 -18.53 36.84
CA THR A 447 -2.71 -18.98 37.85
C THR A 447 -2.12 -18.80 39.25
N PRO A 448 -2.94 -18.88 40.32
CA PRO A 448 -2.42 -18.82 41.68
C PRO A 448 -1.36 -19.89 42.00
N SER A 449 -1.39 -21.02 41.29
CA SER A 449 -0.46 -22.14 41.46
C SER A 449 0.71 -22.12 40.49
N THR A 450 0.52 -21.63 39.27
CA THR A 450 1.51 -21.74 38.20
C THR A 450 1.67 -20.43 37.41
N PRO A 451 2.86 -19.78 37.43
CA PRO A 451 3.14 -18.59 36.63
C PRO A 451 3.54 -18.98 35.19
N TRP A 452 2.58 -19.48 34.43
CA TRP A 452 2.77 -20.03 33.09
C TRP A 452 3.44 -19.09 32.11
N LEU A 453 3.00 -17.83 32.02
CA LEU A 453 3.55 -16.84 31.09
C LEU A 453 5.01 -16.54 31.44
N ASP A 454 5.33 -16.38 32.72
CA ASP A 454 6.69 -16.08 33.17
C ASP A 454 7.63 -17.23 32.83
N TRP A 455 7.21 -18.47 33.10
CA TRP A 455 7.98 -19.67 32.74
C TRP A 455 8.15 -19.80 31.22
N TYR A 456 7.12 -19.50 30.43
CA TYR A 456 7.19 -19.56 28.98
C TYR A 456 8.18 -18.55 28.41
N LEU A 457 8.14 -17.31 28.90
CA LEU A 457 9.07 -16.25 28.47
C LEU A 457 10.51 -16.54 28.94
N GLU A 458 10.70 -17.06 30.14
CA GLU A 458 12.00 -17.51 30.64
C GLU A 458 12.59 -18.61 29.76
N TYR A 459 11.77 -19.62 29.45
CA TYR A 459 12.14 -20.73 28.59
C TYR A 459 12.58 -20.25 27.20
N LEU A 460 11.77 -19.43 26.52
CA LEU A 460 12.11 -18.91 25.20
C LEU A 460 13.38 -18.04 25.20
N LYS A 461 13.61 -17.27 26.28
CA LYS A 461 14.87 -16.53 26.46
C LYS A 461 16.07 -17.48 26.58
N SER A 462 15.94 -18.56 27.35
CA SER A 462 17.02 -19.55 27.53
C SER A 462 17.40 -20.27 26.23
N LYS A 463 16.45 -20.46 25.31
CA LYS A 463 16.65 -21.13 24.02
C LYS A 463 17.19 -20.23 22.90
N GLY A 464 17.64 -19.03 23.26
CA GLY A 464 18.28 -18.09 22.34
C GLY A 464 17.32 -17.24 21.52
N GLN A 465 16.10 -16.98 22.04
CA GLN A 465 15.19 -15.96 21.49
C GLN A 465 14.87 -16.16 20.00
N ARG A 466 14.58 -17.41 19.62
CA ARG A 466 14.32 -17.76 18.22
C ARG A 466 13.06 -17.03 17.70
N PRO A 467 13.03 -16.63 16.41
CA PRO A 467 11.85 -16.02 15.81
C PRO A 467 10.61 -16.92 15.88
N VAL A 468 9.46 -16.33 16.12
CA VAL A 468 8.17 -17.01 16.28
C VAL A 468 7.46 -17.08 14.93
N ASN A 469 7.24 -18.30 14.42
CA ASN A 469 6.47 -18.51 13.21
C ASN A 469 4.96 -18.47 13.50
N LYS A 470 4.14 -18.44 12.43
CA LYS A 470 2.68 -18.35 12.54
C LYS A 470 2.08 -19.55 13.30
N ASP A 471 2.59 -20.74 13.05
CA ASP A 471 2.07 -21.97 13.66
C ASP A 471 2.30 -21.97 15.18
N LEU A 472 3.54 -21.72 15.64
CA LEU A 472 3.85 -21.58 17.06
C LEU A 472 2.99 -20.49 17.72
N TRP A 473 2.83 -19.33 17.07
CA TRP A 473 1.98 -18.26 17.59
C TRP A 473 0.55 -18.75 17.82
N GLU A 474 -0.09 -19.35 16.81
CA GLU A 474 -1.47 -19.83 16.90
C GLU A 474 -1.63 -20.98 17.90
N GLN A 475 -0.69 -21.92 17.95
CA GLN A 475 -0.72 -23.04 18.89
C GLN A 475 -0.46 -22.61 20.34
N THR A 476 0.27 -21.51 20.57
CA THR A 476 0.48 -20.97 21.93
C THR A 476 -0.86 -20.59 22.60
N GLU A 477 -1.84 -20.06 21.85
CA GLU A 477 -3.16 -19.73 22.40
C GLU A 477 -3.96 -20.98 22.78
N VAL A 478 -3.89 -22.03 21.95
CA VAL A 478 -4.54 -23.30 22.23
C VAL A 478 -3.90 -23.97 23.44
N PHE A 479 -2.56 -23.97 23.49
CA PHE A 479 -1.78 -24.49 24.59
C PHE A 479 -2.10 -23.77 25.91
N MET A 480 -2.12 -22.43 25.89
CA MET A 480 -2.51 -21.60 27.04
C MET A 480 -3.86 -22.04 27.61
N ARG A 481 -4.89 -22.20 26.76
CA ARG A 481 -6.21 -22.62 27.24
C ARG A 481 -6.20 -24.02 27.84
N LYS A 482 -5.53 -24.97 27.19
CA LYS A 482 -5.45 -26.34 27.71
C LYS A 482 -4.70 -26.39 29.06
N THR A 483 -3.67 -25.57 29.26
CA THR A 483 -2.99 -25.48 30.57
C THR A 483 -3.85 -24.86 31.66
N LEU A 484 -4.82 -23.99 31.30
CA LEU A 484 -5.80 -23.46 32.26
C LEU A 484 -6.91 -24.46 32.59
N GLU A 485 -7.25 -25.36 31.67
CA GLU A 485 -8.20 -26.45 31.92
C GLU A 485 -7.59 -27.54 32.82
N ASP A 486 -6.34 -27.89 32.57
CA ASP A 486 -5.58 -28.85 33.38
C ASP A 486 -4.09 -28.50 33.40
N GLU A 487 -3.64 -28.07 34.58
CA GLU A 487 -2.26 -27.67 34.83
C GLU A 487 -1.28 -28.85 34.87
N ASN A 488 -1.75 -30.11 34.96
CA ASN A 488 -0.89 -31.29 35.07
C ASN A 488 -0.54 -31.94 33.73
N PHE A 489 -0.96 -31.35 32.61
CA PHE A 489 -0.70 -31.87 31.27
C PHE A 489 -1.30 -33.26 31.02
N GLY A 490 -2.44 -33.61 31.63
CA GLY A 490 -3.12 -34.89 31.39
C GLY A 490 -3.66 -35.05 29.96
N TRP A 491 -3.82 -33.94 29.24
CA TRP A 491 -4.18 -33.87 27.83
C TRP A 491 -2.96 -33.87 26.87
N TRP A 492 -1.74 -33.83 27.41
CA TRP A 492 -0.52 -33.67 26.63
C TRP A 492 -0.01 -35.01 26.10
N ASP A 493 0.32 -35.04 24.82
CA ASP A 493 0.91 -36.19 24.12
C ASP A 493 2.15 -35.73 23.36
N ALA A 494 3.29 -36.41 23.60
CA ALA A 494 4.56 -36.10 22.95
C ALA A 494 4.58 -36.50 21.47
N ASP A 495 3.72 -37.44 21.06
CA ASP A 495 3.52 -37.79 19.65
C ASP A 495 2.44 -36.90 18.98
N GLY A 496 1.93 -35.90 19.71
CA GLY A 496 0.96 -34.93 19.20
C GLY A 496 1.55 -34.00 18.14
N ALA A 497 0.68 -33.42 17.31
CA ALA A 497 1.06 -32.45 16.27
C ALA A 497 1.30 -31.03 16.84
N TRP A 498 2.00 -30.93 17.96
CA TRP A 498 2.39 -29.66 18.57
C TRP A 498 3.70 -29.14 17.96
N PRO A 499 3.94 -27.82 17.95
CA PRO A 499 5.25 -27.29 17.61
C PRO A 499 6.29 -27.78 18.62
N GLY A 500 7.44 -28.25 18.13
CA GLY A 500 8.53 -28.75 18.99
C GLY A 500 8.97 -27.80 20.11
N THR A 501 8.81 -26.48 19.90
CA THR A 501 9.07 -25.49 20.95
C THR A 501 8.15 -25.67 22.18
N LEU A 502 6.88 -26.04 21.98
CA LEU A 502 5.94 -26.31 23.06
C LEU A 502 6.24 -27.67 23.72
N ASP A 503 6.68 -28.67 22.95
CA ASP A 503 7.10 -29.96 23.50
C ASP A 503 8.28 -29.80 24.46
N GLU A 504 9.32 -29.12 23.99
CA GLU A 504 10.48 -28.79 24.81
C GLU A 504 10.10 -27.88 26.02
N PHE A 505 9.06 -27.05 25.90
CA PHE A 505 8.58 -26.25 27.03
C PHE A 505 7.90 -27.11 28.11
N VAL A 506 7.10 -28.10 27.72
CA VAL A 506 6.49 -29.04 28.67
C VAL A 506 7.55 -29.85 29.40
N GLU A 507 8.61 -30.27 28.70
CA GLU A 507 9.76 -30.92 29.32
C GLU A 507 10.46 -30.01 30.34
N PHE A 508 10.72 -28.75 29.97
CA PHE A 508 11.29 -27.74 30.87
C PHE A 508 10.44 -27.54 32.13
N VAL A 509 9.11 -27.48 32.00
CA VAL A 509 8.23 -27.34 33.17
C VAL A 509 8.29 -28.59 34.06
N LYS A 510 8.28 -29.79 33.47
CA LYS A 510 8.33 -31.05 34.22
C LYS A 510 9.68 -31.21 34.94
N GLN A 511 10.80 -30.94 34.28
CA GLN A 511 12.14 -31.17 34.82
C GLN A 511 12.60 -30.03 35.73
N ASP A 512 12.62 -28.80 35.22
CA ASP A 512 13.25 -27.65 35.89
C ASP A 512 12.34 -26.93 36.88
N LYS A 513 11.03 -26.86 36.61
CA LYS A 513 10.09 -26.11 37.46
C LYS A 513 9.37 -26.97 38.49
N ARG A 514 9.00 -28.20 38.13
CA ARG A 514 8.26 -29.13 39.01
C ARG A 514 9.12 -30.27 39.56
N GLY A 515 10.42 -30.30 39.25
CA GLY A 515 11.40 -31.22 39.86
C GLY A 515 11.20 -32.70 39.48
N GLY A 516 10.59 -32.98 38.33
CA GLY A 516 10.43 -34.34 37.81
C GLY A 516 11.78 -34.96 37.50
N LYS A 517 12.05 -36.15 38.06
CA LYS A 517 13.24 -36.95 37.73
C LYS A 517 13.35 -37.11 36.21
N PRO A 518 14.55 -36.97 35.62
CA PRO A 518 14.72 -37.16 34.17
C PRO A 518 14.27 -38.57 33.82
N ALA A 519 13.40 -38.68 32.81
CA ALA A 519 13.05 -39.97 32.22
C ALA A 519 14.35 -40.56 31.64
N GLU A 520 14.77 -41.71 32.18
CA GLU A 520 15.92 -42.46 31.68
C GLU A 520 15.76 -42.65 30.18
N ALA A 521 16.74 -42.16 29.42
CA ALA A 521 16.86 -42.44 28.01
C ALA A 521 16.87 -43.97 27.82
N MET A 522 15.78 -44.49 27.25
CA MET A 522 15.75 -45.85 26.71
C MET A 522 16.78 -45.91 25.57
N ASN A 523 17.97 -46.38 25.92
CA ASN A 523 18.97 -46.82 24.97
C ASN A 523 18.43 -48.11 24.34
N VAL A 524 18.08 -48.06 23.05
CA VAL A 524 17.82 -49.26 22.26
C VAL A 524 19.11 -49.58 21.52
N GLU A 525 19.76 -50.67 21.93
CA GLU A 525 20.87 -51.33 21.21
C GLU A 525 20.43 -51.89 19.86
#